data_AF-A0A1W6L4R3-F1
#
_entry.id   AF-A0A1W6L4R3-F1
#
_cell.length_a   1.000
_cell.length_b   1.000
_cell.length_c   1.000
_cell.angle_alpha   90.00
_cell.angle_beta   90.00
_cell.angle_gamma   90.00
#
_symmetry.space_group_name_H-M   'P 1'
#
loop_
_entity.id
_entity.type
_entity.pdbx_description
1 polymer ?
#
loop_
_entity_poly.entity_id
_entity_poly.type
_entity_poly.pdbx_seq_one_letter_code
_entity_poly.pdbx_strand_id
1 'polypeptide(L)'
;MTHDSADATHGITLLSRHWAWLAAQPRSPSATLRRLVEEARRDADGRFRHADARDACYRFLRFEAGDREGFEDTVRALYAGDAARFETLTARWPDDVRMEAQRLAAAVW
;
A
#
# COMPACT_ATOMS: atom_id res chain seq x y z
N MET A 1 -21.73 -27.15 -6.45
CA MET A 1 -20.65 -26.17 -6.60
C MET A 1 -20.09 -25.90 -5.20
N THR A 2 -19.28 -26.82 -4.69
CA THR A 2 -18.64 -26.73 -3.37
C THR A 2 -17.42 -25.84 -3.50
N HIS A 3 -17.42 -24.72 -2.78
CA HIS A 3 -16.27 -23.83 -2.68
C HIS A 3 -15.19 -24.57 -1.87
N ASP A 4 -14.15 -25.02 -2.56
CA ASP A 4 -12.93 -25.55 -1.96
C ASP A 4 -12.19 -24.37 -1.30
N SER A 5 -12.50 -24.11 -0.02
CA SER A 5 -11.63 -23.28 0.81
C SER A 5 -10.44 -24.14 1.20
N ALA A 6 -9.35 -24.03 0.45
CA ALA A 6 -8.07 -24.63 0.78
C ALA A 6 -7.57 -24.05 2.12
N ASP A 7 -7.95 -24.67 3.24
CA ASP A 7 -7.49 -24.32 4.58
C ASP A 7 -6.11 -24.94 4.78
N ALA A 8 -5.06 -24.22 4.37
CA ALA A 8 -3.68 -24.64 4.57
C ALA A 8 -3.30 -24.50 6.06
N THR A 9 -3.07 -25.62 6.74
CA THR A 9 -2.67 -25.61 8.16
C THR A 9 -1.15 -25.48 8.30
N HIS A 10 -0.69 -24.36 8.85
CA HIS A 10 0.72 -24.11 9.20
C HIS A 10 0.88 -23.91 10.71
N GLY A 11 1.95 -24.46 11.29
CA GLY A 11 2.28 -24.31 12.71
C GLY A 11 2.87 -22.93 13.02
N ILE A 12 2.32 -22.25 14.03
CA ILE A 12 2.78 -20.93 14.50
C ILE A 12 3.36 -21.01 15.91
N THR A 13 4.48 -20.32 16.13
CA THR A 13 5.10 -20.19 17.46
C THR A 13 4.87 -18.78 17.99
N LEU A 14 4.19 -18.67 19.13
CA LEU A 14 3.93 -17.40 19.83
C LEU A 14 4.52 -17.43 21.24
N LEU A 15 4.86 -16.26 21.77
CA LEU A 15 5.32 -16.08 23.15
C LEU A 15 4.18 -16.45 24.13
N SER A 16 4.53 -17.04 25.29
CA SER A 16 3.55 -17.55 26.26
C SER A 16 2.53 -16.50 26.72
N ARG A 17 2.95 -15.24 26.86
CA ARG A 17 2.05 -14.12 27.19
C ARG A 17 0.97 -13.87 26.12
N HIS A 18 1.30 -14.07 24.84
CA HIS A 18 0.36 -13.89 23.74
C HIS A 18 -0.63 -15.05 23.72
N TRP A 19 -0.17 -16.28 24.01
CA TRP A 19 -1.06 -17.43 24.19
C TRP A 19 -2.05 -17.23 25.34
N ALA A 20 -1.59 -16.74 26.49
CA ALA A 20 -2.46 -16.46 27.63
C ALA A 20 -3.54 -15.43 27.29
N TRP A 21 -3.16 -14.36 26.58
CA TRP A 21 -4.11 -13.36 26.10
C TRP A 21 -5.09 -13.92 25.06
N LEU A 22 -4.63 -14.78 24.15
CA LEU A 22 -5.44 -15.39 23.10
C LEU A 22 -6.46 -16.38 23.68
N ALA A 23 -6.07 -17.13 24.72
CA ALA A 23 -6.93 -18.06 25.44
C ALA A 23 -7.98 -17.36 26.33
N ALA A 24 -7.72 -16.12 26.74
CA ALA A 24 -8.65 -15.30 27.50
C ALA A 24 -9.77 -14.67 26.63
N GLN A 25 -9.74 -14.87 25.31
CA GLN A 25 -10.74 -14.31 24.41
C GLN A 25 -12.05 -15.11 24.47
N PRO A 26 -13.23 -14.47 24.29
CA PRO A 26 -14.53 -15.16 24.27
C PRO A 26 -14.71 -16.08 23.05
N ARG A 27 -13.90 -15.88 22.01
CA ARG A 27 -13.89 -16.63 20.75
C ARG A 27 -12.71 -17.59 20.71
N SER A 28 -12.80 -18.61 19.86
CA SER A 28 -11.68 -19.56 19.71
C SER A 28 -10.39 -18.81 19.32
N PRO A 29 -9.22 -19.29 19.79
CA PRO A 29 -7.90 -18.78 19.41
C PRO A 29 -7.76 -18.52 17.91
N SER A 30 -8.19 -19.48 17.09
CA SER A 30 -8.13 -19.38 15.63
C SER A 30 -9.05 -18.28 15.07
N ALA A 31 -10.25 -18.10 15.62
CA ALA A 31 -11.16 -17.03 15.17
C ALA A 31 -10.64 -15.64 15.53
N THR A 32 -10.04 -15.48 16.71
CA THR A 32 -9.36 -14.24 17.11
C THR A 32 -8.17 -13.95 16.20
N LEU A 33 -7.33 -14.95 15.92
CA LEU A 33 -6.19 -14.80 15.00
C LEU A 33 -6.64 -14.42 13.58
N ARG A 34 -7.67 -15.08 13.03
CA ARG A 34 -8.22 -14.71 11.71
C ARG A 34 -8.67 -13.25 11.68
N ARG A 35 -9.42 -12.81 12.69
CA ARG A 35 -9.86 -11.41 12.77
C ARG A 35 -8.68 -10.45 12.86
N LEU A 36 -7.69 -10.74 13.69
CA LEU A 36 -6.48 -9.90 13.81
C LEU A 36 -5.69 -9.84 12.50
N VAL A 37 -5.60 -10.97 11.78
CA VAL A 37 -4.98 -11.03 10.45
C VAL A 37 -5.80 -10.26 9.43
N GLU A 38 -7.13 -10.36 9.44
CA GLU A 38 -8.03 -9.59 8.56
C GLU A 38 -7.95 -8.09 8.82
N GLU A 39 -7.94 -7.67 10.09
CA GLU A 39 -7.76 -6.28 10.50
C GLU A 39 -6.38 -5.75 10.06
N ALA A 40 -5.31 -6.49 10.35
CA ALA A 40 -3.96 -6.14 9.92
C ALA A 40 -3.81 -6.14 8.40
N ARG A 41 -4.44 -7.10 7.70
CA ARG A 41 -4.47 -7.13 6.22
C ARG A 41 -5.25 -5.97 5.66
N ARG A 42 -6.34 -5.52 6.29
CA ARG A 42 -7.11 -4.37 5.81
C ARG A 42 -6.30 -3.07 5.94
N ASP A 43 -5.57 -2.91 7.03
CA ASP A 43 -4.63 -1.78 7.22
C ASP A 43 -3.40 -1.87 6.30
N ALA A 44 -2.89 -3.09 6.09
CA ALA A 44 -1.78 -3.37 5.19
C ALA A 44 -2.20 -3.18 3.73
N ASP A 45 -3.38 -3.62 3.32
CA ASP A 45 -3.88 -3.51 1.96
C ASP A 45 -3.99 -2.05 1.53
N GLY A 46 -4.35 -1.11 2.41
CA GLY A 46 -4.27 0.32 2.09
C GLY A 46 -2.83 0.80 2.01
N ARG A 47 -2.03 0.61 3.08
CA ARG A 47 -0.68 1.15 3.17
C ARG A 47 0.32 0.54 2.17
N PHE A 48 0.28 -0.77 1.94
CA PHE A 48 1.12 -1.45 0.97
C PHE A 48 0.68 -1.17 -0.46
N ARG A 49 -0.63 -1.12 -0.76
CA ARG A 49 -1.06 -0.71 -2.12
C ARG A 49 -0.63 0.72 -2.43
N HIS A 50 -0.69 1.63 -1.46
CA HIS A 50 -0.24 3.02 -1.65
C HIS A 50 1.29 3.09 -1.78
N ALA A 51 2.05 2.27 -1.03
CA ALA A 51 3.50 2.16 -1.18
C ALA A 51 3.89 1.57 -2.55
N ASP A 52 3.23 0.51 -3.01
CA ASP A 52 3.45 -0.09 -4.32
C ASP A 52 3.09 0.89 -5.46
N ALA A 53 2.01 1.64 -5.29
CA ALA A 53 1.62 2.71 -6.22
C ALA A 53 2.67 3.85 -6.24
N ARG A 54 3.21 4.23 -5.08
CA ARG A 54 4.29 5.23 -4.98
C ARG A 54 5.54 4.76 -5.71
N ASP A 55 5.95 3.51 -5.49
CA ASP A 55 7.12 2.94 -6.15
C ASP A 55 6.92 2.81 -7.66
N ALA A 56 5.72 2.43 -8.11
CA ALA A 56 5.37 2.40 -9.51
C ALA A 56 5.43 3.80 -10.15
N CYS A 57 4.83 4.80 -9.51
CA CYS A 57 4.87 6.19 -9.96
C CYS A 57 6.32 6.71 -9.97
N TYR A 58 7.10 6.50 -8.90
CA TYR A 58 8.49 6.93 -8.83
C TYR A 58 9.36 6.30 -9.93
N ARG A 59 9.21 5.00 -10.22
CA ARG A 59 9.95 4.37 -11.32
C ARG A 59 9.63 5.00 -12.67
N PHE A 60 8.35 5.29 -12.93
CA PHE A 60 7.92 5.99 -14.13
C PHE A 60 8.52 7.40 -14.21
N LEU A 61 8.40 8.19 -13.15
CA LEU A 61 8.95 9.55 -13.06
C LEU A 61 10.46 9.55 -13.29
N ARG A 62 11.18 8.60 -12.69
CA ARG A 62 12.64 8.50 -12.82
C ARG A 62 13.05 8.17 -14.25
N PHE A 63 12.23 7.43 -14.99
CA PHE A 63 12.51 7.05 -16.38
C PHE A 63 12.14 8.17 -17.38
N GLU A 64 10.95 8.77 -17.25
CA GLU A 64 10.42 9.74 -18.23
C GLU A 64 10.74 11.21 -17.90
N ALA A 65 10.97 11.51 -16.62
CA ALA A 65 11.09 12.86 -16.11
C ALA A 65 12.36 13.11 -15.26
N GLY A 66 13.28 12.15 -15.18
CA GLY A 66 14.50 12.26 -14.35
C GLY A 66 15.35 13.49 -14.66
N ASP A 67 15.40 13.91 -15.92
CA ASP A 67 16.14 15.10 -16.37
C ASP A 67 15.28 16.37 -16.51
N ARG A 68 14.00 16.30 -16.10
CA ARG A 68 13.06 17.42 -16.25
C ARG A 68 13.02 18.31 -15.02
N GLU A 69 12.68 19.57 -15.25
CA GLU A 69 12.62 20.57 -14.20
C GLU A 69 11.57 20.19 -13.12
N GLY A 70 12.02 20.27 -11.86
CA GLY A 70 11.32 19.89 -10.63
C GLY A 70 10.74 18.48 -10.58
N PHE A 71 11.45 17.55 -11.19
CA PHE A 71 11.40 16.14 -10.82
C PHE A 71 11.51 15.94 -9.30
N GLU A 72 12.50 16.55 -8.64
CA GLU A 72 12.72 16.36 -7.20
C GLU A 72 11.54 16.85 -6.34
N ASP A 73 10.99 18.03 -6.66
CA ASP A 73 9.80 18.54 -5.97
C ASP A 73 8.58 17.67 -6.21
N THR A 74 8.45 17.09 -7.41
CA THR A 74 7.35 16.19 -7.77
C THR A 74 7.44 14.88 -6.99
N VAL A 75 8.64 14.30 -6.89
CA VAL A 75 8.91 13.13 -6.05
C VAL A 75 8.65 13.46 -4.58
N ARG A 76 9.04 14.64 -4.11
CA ARG A 76 8.76 15.07 -2.73
C ARG A 76 7.25 15.16 -2.46
N ALA A 77 6.47 15.71 -3.39
CA ALA A 77 5.01 15.76 -3.29
C ALA A 77 4.37 14.36 -3.29
N LEU A 78 4.88 13.44 -4.14
CA LEU A 78 4.44 12.04 -4.21
C LEU A 78 4.59 11.32 -2.86
N TYR A 79 5.76 11.44 -2.23
CA TYR A 79 6.02 10.80 -0.94
C TYR A 79 5.35 11.51 0.24
N ALA A 80 5.08 12.82 0.14
CA ALA A 80 4.30 13.56 1.12
C ALA A 80 2.78 13.27 1.02
N GLY A 81 2.31 12.65 -0.08
CA GLY A 81 0.88 12.45 -0.33
C GLY A 81 0.14 13.74 -0.71
N ASP A 82 0.85 14.74 -1.23
CA ASP A 82 0.29 16.05 -1.60
C ASP A 82 -0.14 16.06 -3.08
N ALA A 83 -1.35 15.56 -3.32
CA ALA A 83 -1.91 15.43 -4.68
C ALA A 83 -1.99 16.78 -5.43
N ALA A 84 -2.42 17.85 -4.75
CA ALA A 84 -2.57 19.17 -5.36
C ALA A 84 -1.22 19.76 -5.80
N ARG A 85 -0.19 19.61 -4.95
CA ARG A 85 1.17 20.03 -5.31
C ARG A 85 1.75 19.18 -6.44
N PHE A 86 1.48 17.87 -6.44
CA PHE A 86 1.92 16.97 -7.51
C PHE A 86 1.31 17.36 -8.87
N GLU A 87 0.01 17.65 -8.93
CA GLU A 87 -0.67 18.12 -10.14
C GLU A 87 -0.08 19.43 -10.65
N THR A 88 0.18 20.38 -9.74
CA THR A 88 0.79 21.67 -10.10
C THR A 88 2.19 21.51 -10.68
N LEU A 89 3.03 20.65 -10.09
CA LEU A 89 4.41 20.45 -10.53
C LEU A 89 4.51 19.68 -11.86
N THR A 90 3.57 18.78 -12.11
CA THR A 90 3.49 18.02 -13.37
C THR A 90 2.84 18.79 -14.52
N ALA A 91 2.16 19.92 -14.24
CA ALA A 91 1.47 20.73 -15.24
C ALA A 91 2.38 21.21 -16.40
N ARG A 92 3.65 21.48 -16.11
CA ARG A 92 4.66 21.93 -17.08
C ARG A 92 5.26 20.83 -17.94
N TRP A 93 4.95 19.56 -17.67
CA TRP A 93 5.45 18.45 -18.46
C TRP A 93 4.58 18.21 -19.70
N PRO A 94 5.13 17.52 -20.72
CA PRO A 94 4.34 17.06 -21.86
C PRO A 94 3.10 16.30 -21.41
N ASP A 95 2.01 16.45 -22.18
CA ASP A 95 0.68 15.96 -21.82
C ASP A 95 0.66 14.45 -21.56
N ASP A 96 1.38 13.67 -22.34
CA ASP A 96 1.51 12.21 -22.21
C ASP A 96 2.19 11.81 -20.89
N VAL A 97 3.30 12.45 -20.55
CA VAL A 97 4.03 12.21 -19.30
C VAL A 97 3.20 12.65 -18.10
N ARG A 98 2.55 13.82 -18.19
CA ARG A 98 1.69 14.36 -17.12
C ARG A 98 0.50 13.43 -16.85
N MET A 99 -0.20 13.00 -17.90
CA MET A 99 -1.38 12.14 -17.77
C MET A 99 -1.03 10.80 -17.13
N GLU A 100 0.06 10.16 -17.56
CA GLU A 100 0.46 8.87 -16.99
C GLU A 100 0.99 9.03 -15.55
N ALA A 101 1.75 10.09 -15.26
CA ALA A 101 2.18 10.41 -13.90
C ALA A 101 0.98 10.59 -12.96
N GLN A 102 -0.04 11.36 -13.36
CA GLN A 102 -1.25 11.60 -12.59
C GLN A 102 -2.09 10.31 -12.42
N ARG A 103 -2.18 9.48 -13.47
CA ARG A 103 -2.88 8.19 -13.41
C ARG A 103 -2.24 7.24 -12.40
N LEU A 104 -0.90 7.15 -12.39
CA LEU A 104 -0.16 6.31 -11.45
C LEU A 104 -0.27 6.85 -10.02
N ALA A 105 -0.20 8.17 -9.88
CA ALA A 105 -0.27 8.82 -8.58
C ALA A 105 -1.69 8.78 -7.97
N ALA A 106 -2.75 8.67 -8.78
CA ALA A 106 -4.13 8.51 -8.28
C ALA A 106 -4.34 7.30 -7.35
N ALA A 107 -3.48 6.28 -7.42
CA ALA A 107 -3.52 5.11 -6.55
C ALA A 107 -2.69 5.26 -5.25
N VAL A 108 -2.02 6.39 -5.06
CA VAL A 108 -1.11 6.68 -3.94
C VAL A 108 -1.80 7.32 -2.74
N TRP A 109 -2.85 8.09 -2.99
CA TRP A 109 -3.58 8.86 -1.99
C TRP A 109 -4.97 8.28 -1.77
#